data_AF-A0AAN8ZT74-F1
#
_entry.id   AF-A0AAN8ZT74-F1
#
_cell.length_a   1.000
_cell.length_b   1.000
_cell.length_c   1.000
_cell.angle_alpha   90.00
_cell.angle_beta   90.00
_cell.angle_gamma   90.00
#
_symmetry.space_group_name_H-M   'P 1'
#
loop_
_entity.id
_entity.type
_entity.pdbx_description
1 polymer ?
#
loop_
_entity_poly.entity_id
_entity_poly.type
_entity_poly.pdbx_seq_one_letter_code
_entity_poly.pdbx_strand_id
1 'polypeptide(L)'
;EVVSDESSPYHVERVYCGHVYHNKCLDTYIRTPPFQEGKKCHTCGLRIYHDKWKLTPETAEARWAHKQAKQRELDEVVDFLT
;
A
#
# COMPACT_ATOMS: atom_id res chain seq x y z
N GLU A 1 5.09 -11.99 -16.53
CA GLU A 1 3.91 -12.57 -17.20
C GLU A 1 2.67 -11.88 -16.64
N VAL A 2 1.72 -11.46 -17.48
CA VAL A 2 0.50 -10.77 -17.02
C VAL A 2 -0.49 -11.85 -16.61
N VAL A 3 -0.70 -12.00 -15.30
CA VAL A 3 -1.55 -13.05 -14.74
C VAL A 3 -2.97 -12.51 -14.59
N SER A 4 -3.90 -13.08 -15.36
CA SER A 4 -5.33 -12.70 -15.34
C SER A 4 -6.08 -13.18 -14.09
N ASP A 5 -5.43 -14.00 -13.26
CA ASP A 5 -6.01 -14.57 -12.05
C ASP A 5 -6.18 -13.49 -10.97
N GLU A 6 -7.44 -13.26 -10.56
CA GLU A 6 -7.86 -12.14 -9.70
C GLU A 6 -7.26 -12.21 -8.28
N SER A 7 -6.87 -13.41 -7.85
CA SER A 7 -6.25 -13.70 -6.55
C SER A 7 -4.73 -13.58 -6.60
N SER A 8 -4.14 -13.48 -7.80
CA SER A 8 -2.69 -13.42 -7.94
C SER A 8 -2.14 -12.06 -7.50
N PRO A 9 -1.04 -12.01 -6.71
CA PRO A 9 -0.39 -10.75 -6.34
C PRO A 9 0.14 -9.95 -7.54
N TYR A 10 0.30 -10.61 -8.69
CA TYR A 10 0.72 -10.01 -9.95
C TYR A 10 -0.45 -9.68 -10.90
N HIS A 11 -1.69 -9.78 -10.40
CA HIS A 11 -2.85 -9.32 -11.13
C HIS A 11 -2.75 -7.81 -11.38
N VAL A 12 -3.02 -7.40 -12.60
CA VAL A 12 -2.99 -5.99 -13.01
C VAL A 12 -4.38 -5.39 -12.88
N GLU A 13 -4.51 -4.40 -12.00
CA GLU A 13 -5.75 -3.65 -11.83
C GLU A 13 -5.61 -2.24 -12.40
N ARG A 14 -6.69 -1.79 -13.05
CA ARG A 14 -6.74 -0.47 -13.68
C ARG A 14 -7.36 0.52 -12.71
N VAL A 15 -6.59 1.55 -12.33
CA VAL A 15 -7.07 2.61 -11.45
C VAL A 15 -7.90 3.64 -12.21
N TYR A 16 -8.68 4.46 -11.51
CA TYR A 16 -9.57 5.45 -12.12
C TYR A 16 -8.85 6.45 -13.02
N CYS A 17 -7.56 6.74 -12.78
CA CYS A 17 -6.76 7.60 -13.65
C CYS A 17 -6.35 6.93 -14.98
N GLY A 18 -6.82 5.71 -15.25
CA GLY A 18 -6.61 4.98 -16.50
C GLY A 18 -5.33 4.15 -16.57
N HIS A 19 -4.45 4.28 -15.56
CA HIS A 19 -3.18 3.54 -15.47
C HIS A 19 -3.37 2.16 -14.84
N VAL A 20 -2.45 1.24 -15.13
CA VAL A 20 -2.49 -0.14 -14.67
C VAL A 20 -1.38 -0.38 -13.66
N TYR A 21 -1.71 -1.05 -12.56
CA TYR A 21 -0.74 -1.39 -11.51
C TYR A 21 -0.93 -2.86 -11.11
N HIS A 22 0.17 -3.52 -10.75
CA HIS A 22 0.06 -4.81 -10.08
C HIS A 22 -0.59 -4.62 -8.70
N ASN A 23 -1.47 -5.55 -8.32
CA ASN A 23 -2.16 -5.55 -7.04
C ASN A 23 -1.18 -5.42 -5.86
N LYS A 24 -0.10 -6.21 -5.84
CA LYS A 24 0.96 -6.11 -4.81
C LYS A 24 1.68 -4.77 -4.80
N CYS A 25 2.02 -4.23 -5.97
CA CYS A 25 2.73 -2.96 -6.09
C CYS A 25 1.84 -1.80 -5.61
N LEU A 26 0.57 -1.82 -5.98
CA LEU A 26 -0.39 -0.80 -5.58
C LEU A 26 -0.69 -0.87 -4.08
N ASP A 27 -0.90 -2.07 -3.53
CA ASP A 27 -1.11 -2.28 -2.10
C ASP A 27 0.08 -1.79 -1.28
N THR A 28 1.30 -2.13 -1.68
CA THR A 28 2.53 -1.64 -1.03
C THR A 28 2.62 -0.13 -1.13
N TYR A 29 2.37 0.45 -2.32
CA TYR A 29 2.47 1.88 -2.54
C TYR A 29 1.48 2.70 -1.70
N ILE A 30 0.25 2.18 -1.52
CA ILE A 30 -0.79 2.82 -0.71
C ILE A 30 -0.47 2.69 0.79
N ARG A 31 0.16 1.60 1.23
CA ARG A 31 0.49 1.32 2.64
C ARG A 31 1.81 1.94 3.13
N THR A 32 2.66 2.45 2.24
CA THR A 32 3.91 3.13 2.62
C THR A 32 3.66 4.62 2.80
N PRO A 33 4.20 5.32 3.82
CA PRO A 33 4.12 6.78 3.92
C PRO A 33 4.88 7.45 2.76
N PRO A 34 4.55 8.69 2.37
CA PRO A 34 3.63 9.64 3.01
C PRO A 34 2.16 9.40 2.60
N PHE A 35 1.24 9.56 3.56
CA PHE A 35 -0.21 9.42 3.33
C PHE A 35 -0.93 10.77 3.15
N GLN A 36 -0.31 11.86 3.63
CA GLN A 36 -0.95 13.16 3.85
C GLN A 36 -1.31 13.93 2.56
N GLU A 37 -0.63 13.70 1.45
CA GLU A 37 -0.91 14.40 0.18
C GLU A 37 -1.83 13.62 -0.76
N GLY A 38 -2.28 12.43 -0.34
CA GLY A 38 -2.91 11.45 -1.22
C GLY A 38 -1.94 10.85 -2.22
N LYS A 39 -2.11 9.56 -2.51
CA LYS A 39 -1.22 8.85 -3.44
C LYS A 39 -1.44 9.36 -4.87
N LYS A 40 -0.39 9.91 -5.48
CA LYS A 40 -0.39 10.41 -6.87
C LYS A 40 0.08 9.31 -7.81
N CYS A 41 -0.54 9.23 -8.97
CA CYS A 41 -0.08 8.39 -10.05
C CYS A 41 1.24 8.94 -10.59
N HIS A 42 2.26 8.08 -10.74
CA HIS A 42 3.56 8.48 -11.30
C HIS A 42 3.47 8.90 -12.78
N THR A 43 2.45 8.45 -13.50
CA THR A 43 2.33 8.70 -14.95
C THR A 43 1.53 9.95 -15.26
N CYS A 44 0.45 10.24 -14.50
CA CYS A 44 -0.41 11.41 -14.76
C CYS A 44 -0.51 12.42 -13.62
N GLY A 45 0.12 12.18 -12.48
CA GLY A 45 0.06 13.07 -11.30
C GLY A 45 -1.31 13.15 -10.62
N LEU A 46 -2.34 12.51 -11.19
CA LEU A 46 -3.68 12.46 -10.62
C LEU A 46 -3.72 11.56 -9.39
N ARG A 47 -4.64 11.87 -8.47
CA ARG A 47 -4.86 11.08 -7.26
C ARG A 47 -5.34 9.68 -7.64
N ILE A 48 -4.66 8.65 -7.13
CA ILE A 48 -5.04 7.27 -7.35
C ILE A 48 -6.30 6.99 -6.55
N TYR A 49 -7.35 6.55 -7.24
CA TYR A 49 -8.58 6.07 -6.66
C TYR A 49 -8.88 4.69 -7.26
N HIS A 50 -9.36 3.74 -6.45
CA HIS A 50 -9.85 2.43 -6.88
C HIS A 50 -10.75 1.83 -5.79
N ASP A 51 -11.78 1.08 -6.17
CA ASP A 51 -12.81 0.61 -5.23
C ASP A 51 -12.25 -0.35 -4.15
N LYS A 52 -11.41 -1.30 -4.57
CA LYS A 52 -10.71 -2.23 -3.67
C LYS A 52 -9.72 -1.56 -2.71
N TRP A 53 -9.25 -0.35 -3.02
CA TRP A 53 -8.31 0.41 -2.20
C TRP A 53 -8.90 1.73 -1.69
N LYS A 54 -10.21 1.75 -1.41
CA LYS A 54 -10.87 2.79 -0.62
C LYS A 54 -10.38 2.76 0.84
N LEU A 55 -9.10 3.04 1.05
CA LEU A 55 -8.54 3.30 2.36
C LEU A 55 -8.57 4.82 2.58
N THR A 56 -9.28 5.26 3.62
CA THR A 56 -9.12 6.63 4.09
C THR A 56 -7.68 6.81 4.59
N PRO A 57 -7.07 7.98 4.38
CA PRO A 57 -5.69 8.25 4.81
C PRO A 57 -5.52 7.97 6.31
N GLU A 58 -6.52 8.33 7.12
CA GLU A 58 -6.55 8.07 8.58
C GLU A 58 -6.44 6.57 8.91
N THR A 59 -7.17 5.71 8.20
CA THR A 59 -7.13 4.25 8.44
C THR A 59 -5.80 3.64 7.98
N ALA A 60 -5.21 4.17 6.89
CA ALA A 60 -3.92 3.73 6.40
C ALA A 60 -2.79 4.12 7.38
N GLU A 61 -2.83 5.35 7.90
CA GLU A 61 -1.91 5.86 8.92
C GLU A 61 -1.99 5.04 10.22
N ALA A 62 -3.20 4.77 10.72
CA ALA A 62 -3.39 3.94 11.91
C ALA A 62 -2.82 2.52 11.73
N ARG A 63 -3.11 1.87 10.58
CA ARG A 63 -2.55 0.54 10.27
C ARG A 63 -1.03 0.55 10.16
N TRP A 64 -0.46 1.60 9.60
CA TRP A 64 0.99 1.74 9.48
C TRP A 64 1.64 2.00 10.85
N ALA A 65 1.04 2.85 11.69
CA ALA A 65 1.47 3.10 13.05
C ALA A 65 1.43 1.84 13.92
N HIS A 66 0.36 1.04 13.83
CA HIS A 66 0.27 -0.26 14.51
C HIS A 66 1.34 -1.25 14.03
N LYS A 67 1.61 -1.29 12.72
CA LYS A 67 2.66 -2.16 12.17
C LYS A 67 4.05 -1.72 12.65
N GLN A 68 4.32 -0.42 12.69
CA GLN A 68 5.57 0.12 13.23
C GLN A 68 5.73 -0.16 14.73
N ALA A 69 4.67 0.01 15.53
CA ALA A 69 4.71 -0.27 16.96
C ALA A 69 5.10 -1.72 17.24
N LYS A 70 4.45 -2.67 16.54
CA LYS A 70 4.78 -4.10 16.65
C LYS A 70 6.21 -4.42 16.20
N GLN A 71 6.73 -3.69 15.21
CA GLN A 71 8.12 -3.86 14.75
C GLN A 71 9.11 -3.42 15.85
N ARG A 72 8.83 -2.32 16.57
CA ARG A 72 9.67 -1.88 17.69
C ARG A 72 9.66 -2.88 18.85
N GLU A 73 8.49 -3.41 19.20
CA GLU A 73 8.39 -4.44 20.25
C GLU A 73 9.26 -5.68 19.93
N LEU A 74 9.27 -6.10 18.66
CA LEU A 74 10.08 -7.24 18.22
C LEU A 74 11.58 -6.93 18.26
N ASP A 75 11.97 -5.71 17.88
CA ASP A 75 13.35 -5.24 17.92
C ASP A 75 13.88 -5.18 19.36
N GLU A 76 13.08 -4.68 20.30
CA GLU A 76 13.40 -4.65 21.74
C GLU A 76 13.60 -6.06 22.33
N VAL A 77 12.81 -7.05 21.90
CA VAL A 77 13.01 -8.45 22.33
C VAL A 77 14.28 -9.04 21.73
N VAL A 78 14.61 -8.74 20.48
CA VAL A 78 15.84 -9.24 19.84
C VAL A 78 17.09 -8.63 20.48
N ASP A 79 17.06 -7.34 20.82
CA ASP A 79 18.12 -6.65 21.57
C ASP A 79 18.32 -7.26 22.96
N PHE A 80 17.24 -7.62 23.65
CA PHE A 80 17.34 -8.31 24.95
C PHE A 80 17.98 -9.71 24.88
N LEU A 81 17.84 -10.41 23.74
CA LEU A 81 18.37 -11.77 23.54
C LEU A 81 19.80 -11.82 22.99
N THR A 82 20.41 -10.68 22.62
CA THR A 82 21.76 -10.59 22.04
C THR A 82 22.76 -10.03 23.04
#